data_AF-A0A0L7KKX8-F1
#
_entry.id   AF-A0A0L7KKX8-F1
#
_cell.length_a   1.000
_cell.length_b   1.000
_cell.length_c   1.000
_cell.angle_alpha   90.00
_cell.angle_beta   90.00
_cell.angle_gamma   90.00
#
_symmetry.space_group_name_H-M   'P 1'
#
loop_
_entity.id
_entity.type
_entity.pdbx_description
1 polymer ?
#
loop_
_entity_poly.entity_id
_entity_poly.type
_entity_poly.pdbx_seq_one_letter_code
_entity_poly.pdbx_strand_id
1 'polypeptide(L)'
;MNKIQQKIKDIVEKLNGDTPGQQPSDKRTALWGDFAQYIWNGMIYALTYNTDSGGKDKTPTHNDTVKGALWDSDKNTPQNTQYQYNTVKLDDTSGAKTSNAPLLTDFISRPPYFRYLEEWGQHFCKTRKRMLKDIIYECRNRDRGGHKYCSGDGYDCEKIKPENYENISDLDCRDCYKQCRKYRKWIDKKFEEYNNQKSKYDGELQKLPKDNNCSGGDNKKFCTEIQKHTTAGSFLAALKHCKHGQTGGEQ
;
A
#
# COMPACT_ATOMS: atom_id res chain seq x y z
N MET A 1 20.12 -0.59 7.33
CA MET A 1 19.47 0.47 8.15
C MET A 1 20.47 1.19 9.05
N ASN A 2 21.19 0.49 9.92
CA ASN A 2 22.06 1.12 10.93
C ASN A 2 23.13 2.07 10.35
N LYS A 3 23.78 1.70 9.24
CA LYS A 3 24.77 2.57 8.57
C LYS A 3 24.17 3.89 8.06
N ILE A 4 22.94 3.87 7.55
CA ILE A 4 22.24 5.07 7.06
C ILE A 4 21.83 5.95 8.23
N GLN A 5 21.24 5.34 9.27
CA GLN A 5 20.86 6.06 10.48
C GLN A 5 22.06 6.73 11.16
N GLN A 6 23.21 6.04 11.19
CA GLN A 6 24.45 6.60 11.71
C GLN A 6 24.90 7.80 10.88
N LYS A 7 24.97 7.66 9.55
CA LYS A 7 25.34 8.79 8.67
C LYS A 7 24.38 9.98 8.79
N ILE A 8 23.08 9.74 8.89
CA ILE A 8 22.09 10.81 9.11
C ILE A 8 22.38 11.50 10.44
N LYS A 9 22.61 10.74 11.51
CA LYS A 9 22.96 11.30 12.82
C LYS A 9 24.21 12.17 12.71
N ASP A 10 25.27 11.64 12.12
CA ASP A 10 26.55 12.34 11.96
C ASP A 10 26.39 13.64 11.16
N ILE A 11 25.59 13.65 10.09
CA ILE A 11 25.34 14.83 9.25
C ILE A 11 24.51 15.88 10.00
N VAL A 12 23.40 15.45 10.64
CA VAL A 12 22.50 16.36 11.38
C VAL A 12 23.23 17.01 12.56
N GLU A 13 24.09 16.27 13.24
CA GLU A 13 24.91 16.80 14.34
C GLU A 13 25.98 17.79 13.84
N LYS A 14 26.57 17.55 12.67
CA LYS A 14 27.59 18.43 12.07
C LYS A 14 27.02 19.73 11.47
N LEU A 15 25.80 19.72 10.94
CA LEU A 15 25.22 20.86 10.21
C LEU A 15 24.88 22.07 11.09
N ASN A 16 24.60 21.87 12.38
CA ASN A 16 23.94 22.90 13.19
C ASN A 16 24.83 23.56 14.27
N GLY A 17 26.12 23.20 14.35
CA GLY A 17 27.01 23.66 15.42
C GLY A 17 26.52 23.23 16.82
N ASP A 18 27.40 23.34 17.82
CA ASP A 18 27.08 22.98 19.21
C ASP A 18 26.12 24.00 19.84
N THR A 19 24.84 23.98 19.48
CA THR A 19 23.79 24.67 20.24
C THR A 19 23.43 23.80 21.45
N PRO A 20 23.72 24.24 22.69
CA PRO A 20 23.41 23.46 23.88
C PRO A 20 21.89 23.41 24.10
N GLY A 21 21.31 22.21 24.18
CA GLY A 21 19.96 22.00 24.72
C GLY A 21 18.89 21.40 23.80
N GLN A 22 19.13 21.21 22.51
CA GLN A 22 18.13 20.63 21.59
C GLN A 22 18.29 19.11 21.43
N GLN A 23 17.19 18.35 21.63
CA GLN A 23 17.22 16.90 21.41
C GLN A 23 17.46 16.57 19.93
N PRO A 24 18.20 15.50 19.60
CA PRO A 24 18.48 15.10 18.22
C PRO A 24 17.21 14.84 17.37
N SER A 25 16.07 14.52 17.99
CA SER A 25 14.76 14.39 17.34
C SER A 25 14.27 15.72 16.79
N ASP A 26 14.40 16.79 17.57
CA ASP A 26 13.85 18.11 17.25
C ASP A 26 14.62 18.72 16.07
N LYS A 27 15.94 18.48 16.04
CA LYS A 27 16.81 18.87 14.93
C LYS A 27 16.41 18.20 13.61
N ARG A 28 15.99 16.94 13.64
CA ARG A 28 15.53 16.22 12.43
C ARG A 28 14.17 16.70 11.95
N THR A 29 13.27 17.02 12.88
CA THR A 29 11.95 17.59 12.55
C THR A 29 12.09 18.95 11.89
N ALA A 30 12.95 19.82 12.43
CA ALA A 30 13.27 21.11 11.81
C ALA A 30 13.85 20.93 10.40
N LEU A 31 14.87 20.06 10.26
CA LEU A 31 15.46 19.75 8.96
C LEU A 31 14.43 19.23 7.96
N TRP A 32 13.51 18.37 8.38
CA TRP A 32 12.42 17.91 7.51
C TRP A 32 11.52 19.08 7.08
N GLY A 33 11.16 19.98 7.99
CA GLY A 33 10.40 21.18 7.68
C GLY A 33 11.05 22.05 6.59
N ASP A 34 12.37 22.21 6.65
CA ASP A 34 13.14 23.02 5.70
C ASP A 34 13.22 22.38 4.30
N PHE A 35 13.33 21.05 4.24
CA PHE A 35 13.63 20.33 3.00
C PHE A 35 12.43 19.61 2.36
N ALA A 36 11.35 19.34 3.09
CA ALA A 36 10.24 18.50 2.60
C ALA A 36 9.61 19.03 1.31
N GLN A 37 9.44 20.35 1.18
CA GLN A 37 8.92 20.96 -0.05
C GLN A 37 9.86 20.72 -1.24
N TYR A 38 11.17 20.87 -1.06
CA TYR A 38 12.15 20.65 -2.14
C TYR A 38 12.23 19.18 -2.53
N ILE A 39 12.17 18.28 -1.54
CA ILE A 39 12.11 16.83 -1.79
C ILE A 39 10.86 16.49 -2.60
N TRP A 40 9.70 17.03 -2.22
CA TRP A 40 8.46 16.85 -2.97
C TRP A 40 8.55 17.38 -4.40
N ASN A 41 9.07 18.59 -4.57
CA ASN A 41 9.30 19.17 -5.90
C ASN A 41 10.22 18.27 -6.75
N GLY A 42 11.28 17.71 -6.15
CA GLY A 42 12.14 16.73 -6.82
C GLY A 42 11.40 15.45 -7.22
N MET A 43 10.50 14.95 -6.37
CA MET A 43 9.65 13.79 -6.69
C MET A 43 8.71 14.08 -7.88
N ILE A 44 8.11 15.27 -7.95
CA ILE A 44 7.28 15.68 -9.09
C ILE A 44 8.12 15.86 -10.35
N TYR A 45 9.30 16.48 -10.25
CA TYR A 45 10.21 16.66 -11.38
C TYR A 45 10.63 15.33 -11.99
N ALA A 46 10.85 14.30 -11.16
CA ALA A 46 11.21 12.97 -11.63
C ALA A 46 10.13 12.36 -12.56
N LEU A 47 8.85 12.71 -12.39
CA LEU A 47 7.76 12.24 -13.26
C LEU A 47 7.80 12.83 -14.68
N THR A 48 8.61 13.87 -14.90
CA THR A 48 8.80 14.47 -16.23
C THR A 48 9.75 13.65 -17.12
N TYR A 49 10.42 12.64 -16.56
CA TYR A 49 11.29 11.74 -17.31
C TYR A 49 10.50 10.57 -17.89
N ASN A 50 10.84 10.18 -19.11
CA ASN A 50 10.37 8.93 -19.67
C ASN A 50 11.28 7.79 -19.18
N THR A 51 10.79 6.99 -18.24
CA THR A 51 11.53 5.88 -17.63
C THR A 51 11.81 4.72 -18.59
N ASP A 52 11.12 4.67 -19.73
CA ASP A 52 11.34 3.68 -20.78
C ASP A 52 12.31 4.21 -21.86
N SER A 53 12.67 5.49 -21.79
CA SER A 53 13.68 6.08 -22.68
C SER A 53 15.07 5.86 -22.12
N GLY A 54 15.95 5.24 -22.90
CA GLY A 54 17.30 4.88 -22.50
C GLY A 54 17.48 3.37 -22.35
N GLY A 55 18.44 2.80 -23.07
CA GLY A 55 18.88 1.43 -22.80
C GLY A 55 19.47 1.31 -21.39
N LYS A 56 19.71 0.08 -20.92
CA LYS A 56 20.55 -0.13 -19.73
C LYS A 56 21.82 0.74 -19.88
N ASP A 57 22.08 1.57 -18.88
CA ASP A 57 23.23 2.49 -18.78
C ASP A 57 23.12 3.84 -19.51
N LYS A 58 21.95 4.22 -20.04
CA LYS A 58 21.70 5.58 -20.54
C LYS A 58 20.81 6.38 -19.60
N THR A 59 21.12 7.68 -19.45
CA THR A 59 20.27 8.60 -18.72
C THR A 59 18.90 8.71 -19.41
N PRO A 60 17.79 8.61 -18.66
CA PRO A 60 16.47 8.81 -19.23
C PRO A 60 16.30 10.24 -19.73
N THR A 61 15.53 10.39 -20.80
CA THR A 61 15.22 11.68 -21.40
C THR A 61 13.90 12.23 -20.86
N HIS A 62 13.74 13.56 -20.90
CA HIS A 62 12.48 14.19 -20.54
C HIS A 62 11.41 13.89 -21.59
N ASN A 63 10.16 13.78 -21.12
CA ASN A 63 8.99 13.93 -21.97
C ASN A 63 8.59 15.41 -21.94
N ASP A 64 8.86 16.13 -23.03
CA ASP A 64 8.65 17.58 -23.10
C ASP A 64 7.19 17.99 -22.84
N THR A 65 6.23 17.19 -23.31
CA THR A 65 4.80 17.42 -23.06
C THR A 65 4.46 17.32 -21.57
N VAL A 66 4.96 16.27 -20.90
CA VAL A 66 4.71 16.09 -19.45
C VAL A 66 5.45 17.16 -18.65
N LYS A 67 6.71 17.47 -19.02
CA LYS A 67 7.51 18.50 -18.38
C LYS A 67 6.83 19.87 -18.46
N GLY A 68 6.39 20.28 -19.65
CA GLY A 68 5.71 21.56 -19.87
C GLY A 68 4.31 21.65 -19.24
N ALA A 69 3.71 20.54 -18.81
CA ALA A 69 2.45 20.51 -18.09
C ALA A 69 2.62 20.49 -16.56
N LEU A 70 3.69 19.86 -16.06
CA LEU A 70 3.90 19.61 -14.64
C LEU A 70 4.90 20.56 -13.97
N TRP A 71 5.80 21.21 -14.71
CA TRP A 71 6.97 21.86 -14.11
C TRP A 71 7.22 23.29 -14.60
N ASP A 72 7.30 24.23 -13.65
CA ASP A 72 7.76 25.60 -13.85
C ASP A 72 9.29 25.65 -13.63
N SER A 73 10.04 25.76 -14.73
CA SER A 73 11.51 25.73 -14.70
C SER A 73 12.12 27.02 -14.14
N ASP A 74 11.40 28.14 -14.21
CA ASP A 74 11.91 29.42 -13.68
C ASP A 74 11.84 29.43 -12.14
N LYS A 75 10.80 28.80 -11.59
CA LYS A 75 10.59 28.73 -10.13
C LYS A 75 11.11 27.45 -9.49
N ASN A 76 11.46 26.43 -10.28
CA ASN A 76 11.80 25.09 -9.81
C ASN A 76 10.69 24.47 -8.92
N THR A 77 9.45 24.61 -9.37
CA THR A 77 8.26 24.12 -8.65
C THR A 77 7.27 23.46 -9.60
N PRO A 78 6.36 22.61 -9.08
CA PRO A 78 5.22 22.15 -9.85
C PRO A 78 4.41 23.33 -10.42
N GLN A 79 4.08 23.26 -11.70
CA GLN A 79 3.41 24.34 -12.42
C GLN A 79 1.98 24.58 -11.94
N ASN A 80 1.25 23.49 -11.66
CA ASN A 80 -0.11 23.57 -11.14
C ASN A 80 -0.10 23.60 -9.60
N THR A 81 -0.83 24.55 -9.02
CA THR A 81 -0.98 24.71 -7.56
C THR A 81 -1.54 23.47 -6.87
N GLN A 82 -2.28 22.60 -7.57
CA GLN A 82 -2.79 21.35 -7.01
C GLN A 82 -1.68 20.33 -6.68
N TYR A 83 -0.47 20.48 -7.23
CA TYR A 83 0.68 19.61 -6.99
C TYR A 83 1.72 20.23 -6.06
N GLN A 84 1.47 21.42 -5.53
CA GLN A 84 2.38 22.05 -4.58
C GLN A 84 2.29 21.38 -3.20
N TYR A 85 3.41 21.34 -2.49
CA TYR A 85 3.58 20.56 -1.26
C TYR A 85 2.49 20.81 -0.19
N ASN A 86 2.11 22.08 0.03
CA ASN A 86 1.16 22.46 1.09
C ASN A 86 -0.32 22.30 0.69
N THR A 87 -0.61 22.10 -0.60
CA THR A 87 -1.96 22.15 -1.16
C THR A 87 -2.38 20.83 -1.80
N VAL A 88 -1.41 19.96 -2.12
CA VAL A 88 -1.68 18.69 -2.79
C VAL A 88 -2.54 17.78 -1.91
N LYS A 89 -3.65 17.35 -2.49
CA LYS A 89 -4.58 16.38 -1.92
C LYS A 89 -4.32 15.02 -2.54
N LEU A 90 -4.23 14.00 -1.71
CA LEU A 90 -4.08 12.62 -2.12
C LEU A 90 -5.46 12.03 -2.43
N ASP A 91 -6.05 12.45 -3.56
CA ASP A 91 -7.32 11.91 -4.04
C ASP A 91 -7.07 10.61 -4.82
N ASP A 92 -7.40 9.48 -4.19
CA ASP A 92 -7.26 8.17 -4.83
C ASP A 92 -8.50 7.89 -5.71
N THR A 93 -8.33 8.07 -7.02
CA THR A 93 -9.36 7.70 -8.02
C THR A 93 -9.63 6.19 -8.08
N SER A 94 -8.83 5.35 -7.39
CA SER A 94 -8.95 3.89 -7.39
C SER A 94 -9.60 3.28 -6.13
N GLY A 95 -9.95 4.11 -5.13
CA GLY A 95 -10.59 3.73 -3.87
C GLY A 95 -11.98 4.37 -3.65
N ALA A 96 -12.67 3.99 -2.57
CA ALA A 96 -13.93 4.62 -2.20
C ALA A 96 -13.67 6.11 -1.90
N LYS A 97 -14.27 7.01 -2.70
CA LYS A 97 -14.23 8.46 -2.49
C LYS A 97 -14.64 8.78 -1.05
N THR A 98 -13.68 9.02 -0.17
CA THR A 98 -13.95 9.78 1.03
C THR A 98 -14.15 11.21 0.57
N SER A 99 -15.21 11.86 1.01
CA SER A 99 -15.62 13.21 0.58
C SER A 99 -14.56 14.30 0.87
N ASN A 100 -13.46 13.96 1.55
CA ASN A 100 -12.31 14.82 1.82
C ASN A 100 -11.00 14.01 1.67
N ALA A 101 -10.36 14.09 0.51
CA ALA A 101 -9.00 13.55 0.31
C ALA A 101 -8.01 14.25 1.27
N PRO A 102 -7.13 13.51 1.97
CA PRO A 102 -6.18 14.10 2.91
C PRO A 102 -5.12 14.91 2.16
N LEU A 103 -4.58 15.95 2.80
CA LEU A 103 -3.39 16.62 2.30
C LEU A 103 -2.19 15.70 2.41
N LEU A 104 -1.17 15.90 1.56
CA LEU A 104 0.10 15.19 1.69
C LEU A 104 0.72 15.38 3.09
N THR A 105 0.64 16.60 3.64
CA THR A 105 1.12 16.92 4.98
C THR A 105 0.40 16.12 6.07
N ASP A 106 -0.92 15.93 5.93
CA ASP A 106 -1.72 15.08 6.83
C ASP A 106 -1.36 13.59 6.68
N PHE A 107 -0.91 13.14 5.51
CA PHE A 107 -0.51 11.75 5.27
C PHE A 107 0.90 11.46 5.81
N ILE A 108 1.87 12.35 5.58
CA ILE A 108 3.26 12.18 6.06
C ILE A 108 3.37 12.34 7.58
N SER A 109 2.41 12.99 8.24
CA SER A 109 2.37 13.09 9.70
C SER A 109 1.84 11.84 10.40
N ARG A 110 1.14 10.95 9.67
CA ARG A 110 0.68 9.66 10.21
C ARG A 110 1.86 8.83 10.71
N PRO A 111 1.74 8.11 11.85
CA PRO A 111 2.82 7.25 12.30
C PRO A 111 3.14 6.18 11.25
N PRO A 112 4.43 5.86 11.01
CA PRO A 112 4.85 4.95 9.94
C PRO A 112 4.12 3.60 9.95
N TYR A 113 3.85 3.06 11.13
CA TYR A 113 3.12 1.81 11.30
C TYR A 113 1.76 1.80 10.59
N PHE A 114 0.95 2.84 10.78
CA PHE A 114 -0.39 2.89 10.20
C PHE A 114 -0.37 3.09 8.68
N ARG A 115 0.64 3.80 8.15
CA ARG A 115 0.87 3.87 6.69
C ARG A 115 1.20 2.51 6.11
N TYR A 116 2.10 1.76 6.75
CA TYR A 116 2.44 0.42 6.30
C TYR A 116 1.29 -0.57 6.45
N LEU A 117 0.44 -0.40 7.46
CA LEU A 117 -0.78 -1.21 7.62
C LEU A 117 -1.79 -0.92 6.50
N GLU A 118 -1.99 0.35 6.15
CA GLU A 118 -2.81 0.79 5.02
C GLU A 118 -2.29 0.20 3.69
N GLU A 119 -0.98 0.35 3.42
CA GLU A 119 -0.31 -0.21 2.25
C GLU A 119 -0.41 -1.75 2.20
N TRP A 120 -0.20 -2.42 3.33
CA TRP A 120 -0.38 -3.88 3.45
C TRP A 120 -1.81 -4.30 3.10
N GLY A 121 -2.82 -3.58 3.60
CA GLY A 121 -4.23 -3.82 3.28
C GLY A 121 -4.52 -3.65 1.79
N GLN A 122 -4.02 -2.58 1.18
CA GLN A 122 -4.17 -2.33 -0.26
C GLN A 122 -3.55 -3.44 -1.11
N HIS A 123 -2.30 -3.83 -0.80
CA HIS A 123 -1.59 -4.91 -1.50
C HIS A 123 -2.25 -6.28 -1.30
N PHE A 124 -2.72 -6.56 -0.09
CA PHE A 124 -3.47 -7.77 0.22
C PHE A 124 -4.71 -7.89 -0.67
N CYS A 125 -5.54 -6.84 -0.75
CA CYS A 125 -6.76 -6.83 -1.54
C CYS A 125 -6.49 -6.98 -3.05
N LYS A 126 -5.50 -6.25 -3.59
CA LYS A 126 -5.09 -6.35 -5.01
C LYS A 126 -4.60 -7.77 -5.34
N THR A 127 -3.74 -8.34 -4.50
CA THR A 127 -3.18 -9.67 -4.71
C THR A 127 -4.24 -10.75 -4.59
N ARG A 128 -5.11 -10.67 -3.56
CA ARG A 128 -6.24 -11.58 -3.38
C ARG A 128 -7.14 -11.59 -4.59
N LYS A 129 -7.51 -10.42 -5.13
CA LYS A 129 -8.34 -10.32 -6.33
C LYS A 129 -7.72 -11.06 -7.52
N ARG A 130 -6.43 -10.85 -7.77
CA ARG A 130 -5.71 -11.54 -8.85
C ARG A 130 -5.72 -13.06 -8.67
N MET A 131 -5.35 -13.55 -7.48
CA MET A 131 -5.30 -15.00 -7.22
C MET A 131 -6.68 -15.65 -7.29
N LEU A 132 -7.73 -14.96 -6.83
CA LEU A 132 -9.10 -15.45 -6.98
C LEU A 132 -9.55 -15.49 -8.44
N LYS A 133 -9.15 -14.51 -9.27
CA LYS A 133 -9.39 -14.55 -10.72
C LYS A 133 -8.73 -15.79 -11.35
N ASP A 134 -7.49 -16.08 -10.98
CA ASP A 134 -6.78 -17.27 -11.47
C ASP A 134 -7.47 -18.57 -11.02
N ILE A 135 -7.93 -18.63 -9.76
CA ILE A 135 -8.70 -19.78 -9.26
C ILE A 135 -10.02 -19.94 -10.02
N ILE A 136 -10.78 -18.87 -10.24
CA ILE A 136 -12.04 -18.93 -10.98
C ILE A 136 -11.80 -19.44 -12.41
N TYR A 137 -10.76 -18.91 -13.07
CA TYR A 137 -10.39 -19.31 -14.42
C TYR A 137 -10.00 -20.79 -14.52
N GLU A 138 -9.30 -21.32 -13.52
CA GLU A 138 -8.84 -22.72 -13.51
C GLU A 138 -9.85 -23.72 -12.94
N CYS A 139 -10.82 -23.28 -12.13
CA CYS A 139 -11.70 -24.17 -11.36
C CYS A 139 -13.20 -24.04 -11.68
N ARG A 140 -13.63 -22.91 -12.25
CA ARG A 140 -15.04 -22.52 -12.40
C ARG A 140 -15.31 -21.84 -13.75
N ASN A 141 -14.57 -22.17 -14.79
CA ASN A 141 -14.68 -21.55 -16.11
C ASN A 141 -15.51 -22.43 -17.06
N ARG A 142 -16.64 -21.89 -17.54
CA ARG A 142 -17.53 -22.58 -18.48
C ARG A 142 -16.98 -22.64 -19.91
N ASP A 143 -16.18 -21.64 -20.30
CA ASP A 143 -15.63 -21.52 -21.65
C ASP A 143 -14.39 -22.41 -21.84
N ARG A 144 -13.82 -22.90 -20.74
CA ARG A 144 -12.68 -23.82 -20.73
C ARG A 144 -13.20 -25.23 -20.47
N GLY A 145 -13.30 -26.04 -21.52
CA GLY A 145 -13.76 -27.43 -21.43
C GLY A 145 -13.01 -28.22 -20.36
N GLY A 146 -13.73 -28.93 -19.49
CA GLY A 146 -13.18 -29.67 -18.35
C GLY A 146 -12.89 -28.84 -17.09
N HIS A 147 -13.12 -27.52 -17.09
CA HIS A 147 -12.83 -26.64 -15.94
C HIS A 147 -14.06 -25.97 -15.32
N LYS A 148 -15.26 -26.46 -15.65
CA LYS A 148 -16.53 -25.92 -15.17
C LYS A 148 -16.75 -26.18 -13.68
N TYR A 149 -16.47 -27.41 -13.24
CA TYR A 149 -16.62 -27.83 -11.85
C TYR A 149 -15.43 -28.62 -11.35
N CYS A 150 -14.28 -27.98 -11.15
CA CYS A 150 -13.14 -28.63 -10.51
C CYS A 150 -13.18 -28.57 -8.97
N SER A 151 -12.67 -29.59 -8.31
CA SER A 151 -12.37 -29.58 -6.88
C SER A 151 -11.01 -28.94 -6.61
N GLY A 152 -10.81 -28.43 -5.39
CA GLY A 152 -9.51 -27.92 -4.97
C GLY A 152 -8.42 -28.97 -4.87
N ASP A 153 -8.80 -30.25 -4.92
CA ASP A 153 -7.89 -31.40 -4.92
C ASP A 153 -7.54 -31.89 -6.34
N GLY A 154 -8.13 -31.27 -7.36
CA GLY A 154 -7.74 -31.45 -8.76
C GLY A 154 -8.59 -32.45 -9.55
N TYR A 155 -9.80 -32.74 -9.06
CA TYR A 155 -10.75 -33.64 -9.73
C TYR A 155 -11.90 -32.87 -10.39
N ASP A 156 -12.44 -33.42 -11.47
CA ASP A 156 -13.69 -32.93 -12.05
C ASP A 156 -14.89 -33.45 -11.23
N CYS A 157 -15.60 -32.54 -10.56
CA CYS A 157 -16.75 -32.87 -9.72
C CYS A 157 -17.92 -33.46 -10.50
N GLU A 158 -18.02 -33.27 -11.82
CA GLU A 158 -19.07 -33.92 -12.64
C GLU A 158 -18.77 -35.40 -12.89
N LYS A 159 -17.49 -35.80 -12.79
CA LYS A 159 -17.03 -37.19 -12.99
C LYS A 159 -16.90 -38.00 -11.70
N ILE A 160 -16.78 -37.34 -10.55
CA ILE A 160 -16.74 -38.01 -9.24
C ILE A 160 -18.16 -38.50 -8.91
N LYS A 161 -18.39 -39.80 -9.05
CA LYS A 161 -19.62 -40.48 -8.62
C LYS A 161 -19.28 -41.64 -7.66
N PRO A 162 -20.19 -42.00 -6.72
CA PRO A 162 -19.96 -43.12 -5.81
C PRO A 162 -19.60 -44.42 -6.53
N GLU A 163 -20.20 -44.66 -7.70
CA GLU A 163 -19.96 -45.86 -8.51
C GLU A 163 -18.52 -45.98 -9.06
N ASN A 164 -17.81 -44.86 -9.21
CA ASN A 164 -16.51 -44.80 -9.90
C ASN A 164 -15.36 -44.33 -9.00
N TYR A 165 -15.60 -44.18 -7.69
CA TYR A 165 -14.64 -43.58 -6.75
C TYR A 165 -13.28 -44.33 -6.71
N GLU A 166 -13.29 -45.65 -6.87
CA GLU A 166 -12.08 -46.49 -6.87
C GLU A 166 -11.28 -46.41 -8.20
N ASN A 167 -11.86 -45.87 -9.27
CA ASN A 167 -11.28 -45.81 -10.61
C ASN A 167 -10.93 -44.38 -11.08
N ILE A 168 -10.89 -43.40 -10.17
CA ILE A 168 -10.48 -42.03 -10.50
C ILE A 168 -8.95 -41.98 -10.60
N SER A 169 -8.39 -42.33 -11.75
CA SER A 169 -6.93 -42.33 -11.96
C SER A 169 -6.36 -40.96 -12.30
N ASP A 170 -7.16 -40.06 -12.89
CA ASP A 170 -6.65 -38.85 -13.53
C ASP A 170 -7.06 -37.57 -12.79
N LEU A 171 -6.06 -36.70 -12.55
CA LEU A 171 -6.26 -35.32 -12.09
C LEU A 171 -6.72 -34.46 -13.27
N ASP A 172 -7.95 -34.68 -13.74
CA ASP A 172 -8.57 -33.94 -14.85
C ASP A 172 -8.56 -32.42 -14.64
N CYS A 173 -8.48 -31.98 -13.39
CA CYS A 173 -8.43 -30.58 -12.98
C CYS A 173 -7.12 -30.20 -12.28
N ARG A 174 -5.99 -30.76 -12.71
CA ARG A 174 -4.67 -30.51 -12.08
C ARG A 174 -4.32 -29.03 -11.92
N ASP A 175 -4.72 -28.17 -12.85
CA ASP A 175 -4.44 -26.73 -12.76
C ASP A 175 -5.25 -26.03 -11.66
N CYS A 176 -6.50 -26.45 -11.42
CA CYS A 176 -7.28 -25.99 -10.29
C CYS A 176 -6.58 -26.30 -8.96
N TYR A 177 -6.10 -27.54 -8.79
CA TYR A 177 -5.30 -27.93 -7.63
C TYR A 177 -4.07 -27.03 -7.44
N LYS A 178 -3.32 -26.76 -8.52
CA LYS A 178 -2.14 -25.88 -8.46
C LYS A 178 -2.49 -24.48 -7.96
N GLN A 179 -3.57 -23.87 -8.46
CA GLN A 179 -3.96 -22.52 -8.02
C GLN A 179 -4.50 -22.51 -6.60
N CYS A 180 -5.34 -23.48 -6.22
CA CYS A 180 -5.84 -23.64 -4.86
C CYS A 180 -4.67 -23.81 -3.86
N ARG A 181 -3.67 -24.64 -4.18
CA ARG A 181 -2.48 -24.81 -3.34
C ARG A 181 -1.65 -23.53 -3.23
N LYS A 182 -1.46 -22.79 -4.32
CA LYS A 182 -0.76 -21.49 -4.30
C LYS A 182 -1.49 -20.49 -3.42
N TYR A 183 -2.81 -20.40 -3.54
CA TYR A 183 -3.63 -19.50 -2.73
C TYR A 183 -3.61 -19.89 -1.25
N ARG A 184 -3.79 -21.17 -0.89
CA ARG A 184 -3.70 -21.67 0.50
C ARG A 184 -2.38 -21.25 1.15
N LYS A 185 -1.24 -21.58 0.53
CA LYS A 185 0.08 -21.19 1.02
C LYS A 185 0.27 -19.67 1.17
N TRP A 186 -0.32 -18.90 0.27
CA TRP A 186 -0.22 -17.45 0.32
C TRP A 186 -1.09 -16.88 1.44
N ILE A 187 -2.35 -17.34 1.58
CA ILE A 187 -3.27 -16.84 2.59
C ILE A 187 -2.82 -17.22 4.00
N ASP A 188 -2.21 -18.39 4.19
CA ASP A 188 -1.64 -18.82 5.48
C ASP A 188 -0.56 -17.84 5.95
N LYS A 189 0.36 -17.47 5.05
CA LYS A 189 1.38 -16.45 5.34
C LYS A 189 0.76 -15.08 5.65
N LYS A 190 -0.27 -14.68 4.91
CA LYS A 190 -0.97 -13.41 5.16
C LYS A 190 -1.75 -13.42 6.47
N PHE A 191 -2.23 -14.58 6.92
CA PHE A 191 -2.84 -14.75 8.22
C PHE A 191 -1.84 -14.53 9.36
N GLU A 192 -0.64 -15.10 9.26
CA GLU A 192 0.46 -14.85 10.20
C GLU A 192 0.88 -13.36 10.21
N GLU A 193 1.08 -12.77 9.04
CA GLU A 193 1.37 -11.33 8.92
C GLU A 193 0.29 -10.47 9.59
N TYR A 194 -0.98 -10.76 9.34
CA TYR A 194 -2.09 -10.03 9.95
C TYR A 194 -2.11 -10.13 11.48
N ASN A 195 -1.85 -11.31 12.04
CA ASN A 195 -1.79 -11.46 13.51
C ASN A 195 -0.64 -10.66 14.12
N ASN A 196 0.51 -10.61 13.44
CA ASN A 196 1.63 -9.77 13.86
C ASN A 196 1.28 -8.28 13.78
N GLN A 197 0.64 -7.85 12.69
CA GLN A 197 0.14 -6.48 12.56
C GLN A 197 -0.88 -6.18 13.67
N LYS A 198 -1.86 -7.05 13.92
CA LYS A 198 -2.85 -6.87 14.98
C LYS A 198 -2.19 -6.67 16.36
N SER A 199 -1.22 -7.51 16.72
CA SER A 199 -0.50 -7.35 17.99
C SER A 199 0.27 -6.02 18.07
N LYS A 200 0.88 -5.58 16.95
CA LYS A 200 1.54 -4.27 16.89
C LYS A 200 0.55 -3.11 16.95
N TYR A 201 -0.62 -3.25 16.31
CA TYR A 201 -1.68 -2.25 16.34
C TYR A 201 -2.08 -1.91 17.77
N ASP A 202 -2.31 -2.93 18.60
CA ASP A 202 -2.70 -2.75 19.99
C ASP A 202 -1.61 -2.00 20.77
N GLY A 203 -0.34 -2.33 20.53
CA GLY A 203 0.81 -1.62 21.12
C GLY A 203 0.96 -0.18 20.64
N GLU A 204 0.72 0.11 19.35
CA GLU A 204 0.76 1.48 18.83
C GLU A 204 -0.42 2.32 19.33
N LEU A 205 -1.62 1.73 19.49
CA LEU A 205 -2.75 2.40 20.11
C LEU A 205 -2.46 2.80 21.56
N GLN A 206 -1.79 1.95 22.34
CA GLN A 206 -1.44 2.25 23.74
C GLN A 206 -0.45 3.41 23.88
N LYS A 207 0.33 3.73 22.84
CA LYS A 207 1.23 4.89 22.81
C LYS A 207 0.49 6.20 22.57
N LEU A 208 -0.77 6.14 22.13
CA LEU A 208 -1.57 7.34 21.94
C LEU A 208 -1.99 7.91 23.30
N PRO A 209 -2.10 9.25 23.42
CA PRO A 209 -2.56 9.89 24.64
C PRO A 209 -3.95 9.37 25.06
N LYS A 210 -4.10 8.95 26.32
CA LYS A 210 -5.31 8.29 26.84
C LYS A 210 -6.51 9.23 27.06
N ASP A 211 -6.29 10.54 27.08
CA ASP A 211 -7.30 11.53 27.51
C ASP A 211 -7.78 12.47 26.38
N ASN A 212 -7.85 11.99 25.13
CA ASN A 212 -8.11 12.84 23.94
C ASN A 212 -7.13 14.01 23.77
N ASN A 213 -6.03 14.00 24.52
CA ASN A 213 -4.99 15.02 24.47
C ASN A 213 -4.07 14.76 23.28
N CYS A 214 -4.64 14.70 22.06
CA CYS A 214 -3.92 14.79 20.78
C CYS A 214 -3.30 16.19 20.58
N SER A 215 -2.94 16.87 21.67
CA SER A 215 -2.43 18.24 21.73
C SER A 215 -0.89 18.20 21.61
N GLY A 216 -0.42 18.22 20.37
CA GLY A 216 1.00 18.40 20.07
C GLY A 216 1.36 17.86 18.69
N GLY A 217 1.28 18.71 17.66
CA GLY A 217 1.88 18.46 16.34
C GLY A 217 0.93 18.07 15.20
N ASP A 218 1.52 17.83 14.03
CA ASP A 218 0.86 17.63 12.72
C ASP A 218 -0.05 16.38 12.64
N ASN A 219 -0.06 15.54 13.67
CA ASN A 219 -0.75 14.25 13.68
C ASN A 219 -2.12 14.28 14.41
N LYS A 220 -2.61 15.46 14.81
CA LYS A 220 -3.85 15.60 15.60
C LYS A 220 -5.07 14.98 14.90
N LYS A 221 -5.24 15.23 13.60
CA LYS A 221 -6.39 14.70 12.82
C LYS A 221 -6.41 13.18 12.84
N PHE A 222 -5.28 12.56 12.48
CA PHE A 222 -5.15 11.11 12.47
C PHE A 222 -5.29 10.50 13.87
N CYS A 223 -4.76 11.15 14.91
CA CYS A 223 -4.94 10.73 16.30
C CYS A 223 -6.42 10.64 16.70
N THR A 224 -7.25 11.61 16.31
CA THR A 224 -8.70 11.56 16.57
C THR A 224 -9.41 10.51 15.71
N GLU A 225 -8.96 10.28 14.47
CA GLU A 225 -9.54 9.25 13.60
C GLU A 225 -9.24 7.84 14.12
N ILE A 226 -7.99 7.56 14.49
CA ILE A 226 -7.55 6.21 14.87
C ILE A 226 -8.20 5.75 16.18
N GLN A 227 -8.54 6.68 17.08
CA GLN A 227 -9.33 6.38 18.29
C GLN A 227 -10.70 5.77 18.00
N LYS A 228 -11.29 6.04 16.82
CA LYS A 228 -12.56 5.43 16.37
C LYS A 228 -12.37 3.99 15.89
N HIS A 229 -11.12 3.56 15.68
CA HIS A 229 -10.76 2.25 15.17
C HIS A 229 -10.01 1.47 16.24
N THR A 230 -10.75 0.90 17.19
CA THR A 230 -10.17 0.17 18.34
C THR A 230 -9.43 -1.12 17.99
N THR A 231 -9.48 -1.57 16.73
CA THR A 231 -8.81 -2.80 16.28
C THR A 231 -8.19 -2.63 14.90
N ALA A 232 -7.15 -3.40 14.59
CA ALA A 232 -6.55 -3.43 13.26
C ALA A 232 -7.59 -3.77 12.17
N GLY A 233 -8.51 -4.68 12.47
CA GLY A 233 -9.60 -5.06 11.56
C GLY A 233 -10.56 -3.91 11.26
N SER A 234 -10.97 -3.14 12.29
CA SER A 234 -11.88 -2.00 12.09
C SER A 234 -11.21 -0.84 11.34
N PHE A 235 -9.91 -0.63 11.54
CA PHE A 235 -9.12 0.31 10.76
C PHE A 235 -9.04 -0.11 9.29
N LEU A 236 -8.61 -1.35 9.00
CA LEU A 236 -8.49 -1.88 7.65
C LEU A 236 -9.85 -1.91 6.90
N ALA A 237 -10.94 -2.20 7.61
CA ALA A 237 -12.28 -2.17 7.03
C ALA A 237 -12.71 -0.75 6.63
N ALA A 238 -12.36 0.26 7.43
CA ALA A 238 -12.70 1.66 7.16
C ALA A 238 -12.01 2.20 5.89
N LEU A 239 -10.83 1.66 5.55
CA LEU A 239 -10.09 2.00 4.33
C LEU A 239 -10.77 1.49 3.05
N LYS A 240 -11.70 0.52 3.16
CA LYS A 240 -12.50 -0.02 2.02
C LYS A 240 -11.66 -0.47 0.81
N HIS A 241 -10.39 -0.86 1.02
CA HIS A 241 -9.52 -1.34 -0.06
C HIS A 241 -10.04 -2.63 -0.71
N CYS A 242 -10.64 -3.49 0.09
CA CYS A 242 -11.34 -4.67 -0.39
C CYS A 242 -12.80 -4.29 -0.63
N LYS A 243 -13.25 -4.33 -1.89
CA LYS A 243 -14.69 -4.27 -2.18
C LYS A 243 -15.37 -5.50 -1.56
N HIS A 244 -16.54 -5.30 -0.95
CA HIS A 244 -17.41 -6.42 -0.56
C HIS A 244 -17.69 -7.28 -1.81
N GLY A 245 -17.68 -8.59 -1.62
CA GLY A 245 -17.50 -9.57 -2.68
C GLY A 245 -18.27 -9.28 -3.97
N GLN A 246 -17.52 -9.16 -5.07
CA GLN A 246 -17.94 -9.79 -6.31
C GLN A 246 -17.25 -11.16 -6.36
N THR A 247 -17.81 -12.10 -5.61
CA THR A 247 -17.91 -13.47 -6.11
C THR A 247 -18.55 -13.40 -7.49
N GLY A 248 -17.97 -14.08 -8.48
CA GLY A 248 -18.30 -13.91 -9.88
C GLY A 248 -19.80 -13.94 -10.20
N GLY A 249 -20.16 -13.10 -11.16
CA GLY A 249 -21.47 -13.01 -11.81
C GLY A 249 -21.44 -11.89 -12.85
N GLU A 250 -21.04 -12.25 -14.07
CA GLU A 250 -21.32 -11.62 -15.38
C GLU A 250 -21.76 -10.14 -15.42
N GLN A 251 -20.86 -9.25 -15.85
CA GLN A 251 -20.88 -8.44 -17.09
C GLN A 251 -19.75 -7.41 -17.06
#